data_AF-A0A968C4N2-F1
#
_entry.id   AF-A0A968C4N2-F1
#
_cell.length_a   1.000
_cell.length_b   1.000
_cell.length_c   1.000
_cell.angle_alpha   90.00
_cell.angle_beta   90.00
_cell.angle_gamma   90.00
#
_symmetry.space_group_name_H-M   'P 1'
#
loop_
_entity.id
_entity.type
_entity.pdbx_description
1 polymer ?
#
loop_
_entity_poly.entity_id
_entity_poly.type
_entity_poly.pdbx_seq_one_letter_code
_entity_poly.pdbx_strand_id
1 'polypeptide(L)'
;IVAHAIEDSYNNGAADLPDAFRSVLPRLNGIYSLVALHTADPNLLVAARQGPPLVVGVGEDETFVASDIPAILMHTKDMVFMEDGEVVVIRS
;
A
#
# COMPACT_ATOMS: atom_id res chain seq x y z
N ILE A 1 12.78 -5.54 8.14
CA ILE A 1 12.96 -6.63 7.14
C ILE A 1 12.15 -6.36 5.87
N VAL A 2 10.83 -6.17 5.93
CA VAL A 2 10.00 -5.92 4.72
C VAL A 2 10.51 -4.74 3.88
N ALA A 3 10.79 -3.59 4.49
CA ALA A 3 11.33 -2.43 3.77
C ALA A 3 12.67 -2.73 3.06
N HIS A 4 13.57 -3.47 3.71
CA HIS A 4 14.86 -3.85 3.10
C HIS A 4 14.65 -4.87 1.97
N ALA A 5 13.71 -5.81 2.11
CA ALA A 5 13.41 -6.76 1.04
C ALA A 5 12.81 -6.06 -0.20
N ILE A 6 12.01 -5.01 0.00
CA ILE A 6 11.48 -4.16 -1.07
C ILE A 6 12.62 -3.36 -1.71
N GLU A 7 13.47 -2.73 -0.91
CA GLU A 7 14.65 -2.00 -1.40
C GLU A 7 15.60 -2.92 -2.19
N ASP A 8 15.88 -4.11 -1.68
CA ASP A 8 16.68 -5.11 -2.38
C ASP A 8 16.04 -5.51 -3.71
N SER A 9 14.72 -5.74 -3.76
CA SER A 9 14.05 -6.03 -5.03
C SER A 9 14.09 -4.85 -6.00
N TYR A 10 13.93 -3.63 -5.50
CA TYR A 10 13.98 -2.41 -6.30
C TYR A 10 15.36 -2.23 -6.94
N ASN A 11 16.41 -2.36 -6.14
CA ASN A 11 17.80 -2.21 -6.60
C ASN A 11 18.29 -3.35 -7.51
N ASN A 12 17.64 -4.53 -7.44
CA ASN A 12 18.04 -5.72 -8.21
C ASN A 12 17.14 -6.00 -9.43
N GLY A 13 16.52 -4.97 -10.01
CA GLY A 13 15.94 -5.04 -11.36
C GLY A 13 14.41 -5.01 -11.44
N ALA A 14 13.70 -4.70 -10.35
CA ALA A 14 12.30 -4.33 -10.46
C ALA A 14 12.13 -3.01 -11.23
N ALA A 15 11.04 -2.88 -11.98
CA ALA A 15 10.81 -1.70 -12.82
C ALA A 15 10.46 -0.43 -12.03
N ASP A 16 9.68 -0.60 -10.95
CA ASP A 16 9.22 0.47 -10.07
C ASP A 16 8.90 -0.06 -8.66
N LEU A 17 8.45 0.84 -7.76
CA LEU A 17 8.05 0.46 -6.40
C LEU A 17 6.92 -0.58 -6.39
N PRO A 18 5.82 -0.44 -7.18
CA PRO A 18 4.79 -1.47 -7.28
C PRO A 18 5.31 -2.84 -7.69
N ASP A 19 6.23 -2.91 -8.65
CA ASP A 19 6.85 -4.16 -9.10
C ASP A 19 7.71 -4.79 -7.99
N ALA A 20 8.58 -3.99 -7.36
CA ALA A 20 9.41 -4.42 -6.24
C ALA A 20 8.58 -4.89 -5.04
N PHE A 21 7.49 -4.17 -4.74
CA PHE A 21 6.58 -4.51 -3.66
C PHE A 21 5.88 -5.84 -3.93
N ARG A 22 5.31 -6.02 -5.12
CA ARG A 22 4.63 -7.26 -5.53
C ARG A 22 5.56 -8.47 -5.55
N SER A 23 6.83 -8.31 -5.92
CA SER A 23 7.80 -9.41 -5.91
C SER A 23 8.10 -9.93 -4.50
N VAL A 24 7.95 -9.07 -3.48
CA VAL A 24 8.25 -9.39 -2.08
C VAL A 24 7.06 -10.05 -1.39
N LEU A 25 5.82 -9.70 -1.72
CA LEU A 25 4.63 -10.21 -1.04
C LEU A 25 4.57 -11.75 -0.94
N PRO A 26 4.87 -12.54 -1.99
CA PRO A 26 4.84 -14.01 -1.92
C PRO A 26 5.86 -14.62 -0.94
N ARG A 27 6.87 -13.84 -0.52
CA ARG A 27 7.89 -14.28 0.44
C ARG A 27 7.47 -14.03 1.89
N LEU A 28 6.41 -13.25 2.10
CA LEU A 28 5.88 -12.91 3.43
C LEU A 28 4.95 -14.02 3.91
N ASN A 29 5.13 -14.46 5.15
CA ASN A 29 4.24 -15.41 5.81
C ASN A 29 3.54 -14.73 6.98
N GLY A 30 2.23 -14.95 7.11
CA GLY A 30 1.42 -14.40 8.21
C GLY A 30 0.52 -13.25 7.77
N ILE A 31 0.03 -12.51 8.76
CA ILE A 31 -0.94 -11.43 8.58
C ILE A 31 -0.25 -10.06 8.52
N TYR A 32 -0.67 -9.20 7.61
CA TYR A 32 -0.10 -7.86 7.44
C TYR A 32 -1.05 -6.89 6.75
N SER A 33 -0.92 -5.61 7.09
CA SER A 33 -1.41 -4.48 6.30
C SER A 33 -0.23 -3.55 6.09
N LEU A 34 0.22 -3.43 4.83
CA LEU A 34 1.45 -2.74 4.48
C LEU A 34 1.15 -1.56 3.58
N VAL A 35 1.86 -0.46 3.79
CA VAL A 35 1.91 0.70 2.89
C VAL A 35 3.38 1.06 2.69
N ALA A 36 3.81 1.19 1.44
CA ALA A 36 5.15 1.59 1.06
C ALA A 36 5.11 2.88 0.23
N LEU A 37 6.14 3.70 0.42
CA LEU A 37 6.37 4.96 -0.29
C LEU A 37 7.85 5.08 -0.63
N HIS A 38 8.16 5.81 -1.70
CA HIS A 38 9.54 6.05 -2.12
C HIS A 38 9.78 7.56 -2.21
N THR A 39 10.83 8.04 -1.56
CA THR A 39 11.25 9.45 -1.59
C THR A 39 11.52 10.02 -3.00
N ALA A 40 11.85 9.19 -3.99
CA ALA A 40 12.06 9.63 -5.37
C ALA A 40 10.74 9.80 -6.15
N ASP A 41 9.65 9.19 -5.69
CA ASP A 41 8.30 9.32 -6.23
C ASP A 41 7.31 9.52 -5.06
N PRO A 42 7.30 10.73 -4.44
CA PRO A 42 6.53 10.99 -3.22
C PRO A 42 5.01 10.95 -3.42
N ASN A 43 4.54 10.98 -4.68
CA ASN A 43 3.12 10.93 -5.03
C ASN A 43 2.61 9.50 -5.24
N LEU A 44 3.48 8.50 -5.01
CA LEU A 44 3.16 7.09 -5.19
C LEU A 44 3.11 6.37 -3.84
N LEU A 45 1.96 5.77 -3.57
CA LEU A 45 1.80 4.80 -2.49
C LEU A 45 1.44 3.44 -3.05
N VAL A 46 1.98 2.38 -2.44
CA VAL A 46 1.62 1.00 -2.74
C VAL A 46 1.20 0.33 -1.44
N ALA A 47 0.03 -0.28 -1.44
CA ALA A 47 -0.55 -0.92 -0.26
C ALA A 47 -0.89 -2.38 -0.55
N ALA A 48 -0.77 -3.25 0.46
CA ALA A 48 -1.29 -4.61 0.41
C ALA A 48 -1.89 -5.03 1.74
N ARG A 49 -2.87 -5.93 1.63
CA ARG A 49 -3.60 -6.48 2.76
C ARG A 49 -3.52 -8.01 2.76
N GLN A 50 -3.30 -8.58 3.95
CA GLN A 50 -3.47 -9.99 4.25
C GLN A 50 -3.90 -10.14 5.71
N GLY A 51 -5.21 -10.18 6.00
CA GLY A 51 -5.77 -10.35 7.33
C GLY A 51 -6.36 -9.07 7.93
N PRO A 52 -5.56 -8.20 8.60
CA PRO A 52 -6.06 -7.02 9.30
C PRO A 52 -6.67 -6.02 8.30
N PRO A 53 -7.61 -5.17 8.74
CA PRO A 53 -8.25 -4.21 7.86
C PRO A 53 -7.26 -3.23 7.22
N LEU A 54 -7.53 -2.90 5.97
CA LEU A 54 -6.92 -1.80 5.23
C LEU A 54 -8.00 -1.21 4.32
N VAL A 55 -8.24 0.09 4.44
CA VAL A 55 -9.28 0.82 3.71
C VAL A 55 -8.65 2.00 2.99
N VAL A 56 -9.11 2.24 1.77
CA VAL A 56 -8.74 3.39 0.95
C VAL A 56 -9.89 4.37 0.95
N GLY A 57 -9.65 5.61 1.39
CA GLY A 57 -10.61 6.71 1.31
C GLY A 57 -10.31 7.57 0.09
N VAL A 58 -11.34 7.89 -0.70
CA VAL A 58 -11.21 8.74 -1.90
C VAL A 58 -11.87 10.09 -1.61
N GLY A 59 -11.07 11.17 -1.54
CA GLY A 59 -11.55 12.55 -1.48
C GLY A 59 -11.56 13.23 -2.85
N GLU A 60 -11.78 14.54 -2.89
CA GLU A 60 -11.80 15.31 -4.15
C GLU A 60 -10.40 15.43 -4.78
N ASP A 61 -9.39 15.80 -3.98
CA ASP A 61 -8.00 15.98 -4.42
C ASP A 61 -6.99 15.21 -3.53
N GLU A 62 -7.49 14.24 -2.76
CA GLU A 62 -6.70 13.49 -1.80
C GLU A 62 -7.15 12.02 -1.74
N THR A 63 -6.19 11.12 -1.52
CA THR A 63 -6.47 9.70 -1.27
C THR A 63 -5.81 9.31 0.04
N PHE A 64 -6.57 8.59 0.88
CA PHE A 64 -6.11 8.12 2.17
C PHE A 64 -5.99 6.61 2.18
N VAL A 65 -5.05 6.09 2.95
CA VAL A 65 -4.99 4.67 3.31
C VAL A 65 -4.91 4.58 4.83
N ALA A 66 -5.83 3.82 5.43
CA ALA A 66 -5.89 3.67 6.88
C ALA A 66 -6.23 2.22 7.27
N SER A 67 -5.84 1.82 8.47
CA SER A 67 -6.23 0.53 9.04
C SER A 67 -7.65 0.54 9.62
N ASP A 68 -8.27 1.72 9.76
CA ASP A 68 -9.60 1.85 10.34
C ASP A 68 -10.33 3.08 9.76
N ILE A 69 -11.66 2.98 9.68
CA ILE A 69 -12.56 3.98 9.08
C ILE A 69 -12.53 5.32 9.84
N PRO A 70 -12.59 5.37 11.20
CA PRO A 70 -12.68 6.63 11.92
C PRO A 70 -11.49 7.58 11.66
N ALA A 71 -10.33 7.05 11.27
CA ALA A 71 -9.14 7.83 10.96
C ALA A 71 -9.32 8.73 9.72
N ILE A 72 -10.21 8.36 8.80
CA ILE A 72 -10.40 9.02 7.50
C ILE A 72 -11.83 9.52 7.28
N LEU A 73 -12.77 9.15 8.15
CA LEU A 73 -14.20 9.48 8.03
C LEU A 73 -14.50 10.99 8.03
N MET A 74 -13.63 11.79 8.65
CA MET A 74 -13.75 13.26 8.65
C MET A 74 -13.33 13.92 7.33
N HIS A 75 -12.62 13.17 6.48
CA HIS A 75 -12.13 13.63 5.18
C HIS A 75 -13.03 13.15 4.04
N THR A 76 -13.44 11.89 4.07
CA THR A 76 -14.31 11.31 3.04
C THR A 76 -15.19 10.19 3.58
N LYS A 77 -16.31 9.95 2.91
CA LYS A 77 -17.21 8.81 3.11
C LYS A 77 -17.12 7.78 1.99
N ASP A 78 -16.45 8.10 0.90
CA ASP A 78 -16.24 7.20 -0.22
C ASP A 78 -15.05 6.31 0.08
N MET A 79 -15.34 5.03 0.34
CA MET A 79 -14.37 4.06 0.86
C MET A 79 -14.33 2.81 0.00
N VAL A 80 -13.10 2.36 -0.27
CA VAL A 80 -12.81 1.09 -0.92
C VAL A 80 -12.14 0.19 0.11
N PHE A 81 -12.80 -0.91 0.42
CA PHE A 81 -12.28 -1.92 1.34
C PHE A 81 -11.38 -2.87 0.55
N MET A 82 -10.14 -3.03 1.01
CA MET A 82 -9.23 -4.00 0.41
C MET A 82 -9.57 -5.41 0.90
N GLU A 83 -9.50 -6.37 -0.01
CA GLU A 83 -9.57 -7.79 0.27
C GLU A 83 -8.17 -8.39 0.47
N ASP A 84 -8.13 -9.59 1.05
CA ASP A 84 -6.86 -10.30 1.27
C ASP A 84 -6.18 -10.66 -0.06
N GLY A 85 -4.88 -10.40 -0.13
CA GLY A 85 -4.06 -10.61 -1.33
C GLY A 85 -4.13 -9.47 -2.34
N GLU A 86 -4.99 -8.45 -2.12
CA GLU A 86 -5.05 -7.30 -3.01
C GLU A 86 -3.88 -6.35 -2.82
N VAL A 87 -3.44 -5.79 -3.95
CA VAL A 87 -2.44 -4.73 -4.01
C VAL A 87 -3.07 -3.52 -4.66
N VAL A 88 -3.05 -2.40 -3.95
CA VAL A 88 -3.53 -1.12 -4.46
C VAL A 88 -2.33 -0.21 -4.73
N VAL A 89 -2.37 0.46 -5.88
CA VAL A 89 -1.41 1.49 -6.26
C VAL A 89 -2.16 2.81 -6.34
N ILE A 90 -1.70 3.80 -5.58
CA ILE A 90 -2.31 5.12 -5.50
C ILE A 90 -1.34 6.13 -6.07
N ARG A 91 -1.84 6.96 -6.98
CA ARG A 91 -1.10 8.08 -7.58
C ARG A 91 -1.95 9.34 -7.52
N SER A 92 -1.31 10.44 -7.13
CA SER A 92 -1.84 11.81 -7.20
C SER A 92 -1.20 12.58 -8.35
#